data_AF-A0A094H4V2-F1
#
_entry.id   AF-A0A094H4V2-F1
#
_cell.length_a   1.000
_cell.length_b   1.000
_cell.length_c   1.000
_cell.angle_alpha   90.00
_cell.angle_beta   90.00
_cell.angle_gamma   90.00
#
_symmetry.space_group_name_H-M   'P 1'
#
loop_
_entity.id
_entity.type
_entity.pdbx_description
1 polymer ?
#
loop_
_entity_poly.entity_id
_entity_poly.type
_entity_poly.pdbx_seq_one_letter_code
_entity_poly.pdbx_strand_id
1 'polypeptide(L)'
;MIISCMDARVSPEKYLDLNLGDAFVYRDGGGSATGAIRSIVAIDSVVQLESLILVRHKDCGVIGWDDEKIRKILSARAPDRAEEIDKMTFGKFKEEEQSIKDDVAFLTTNTLLRKELRDNTFGYLLDIKTGLIEKVA
;
A
#
# COMPACT_ATOMS: atom_id res chain seq x y z
N MET A 1 -5.03 -2.28 10.83
CA MET A 1 -5.23 -1.33 9.72
C MET A 1 -4.95 -2.03 8.41
N ILE A 2 -5.85 -1.85 7.44
CA ILE A 2 -5.73 -2.46 6.10
C ILE A 2 -5.10 -1.44 5.15
N ILE A 3 -4.14 -1.88 4.36
CA ILE A 3 -3.51 -1.11 3.28
C ILE A 3 -3.86 -1.86 1.99
N SER A 4 -4.58 -1.23 1.07
CA SER A 4 -5.05 -1.90 -0.14
C SER A 4 -5.02 -1.00 -1.36
N CYS A 5 -5.07 -1.59 -2.56
CA CYS A 5 -5.14 -0.84 -3.80
C CYS A 5 -6.47 -0.09 -3.94
N MET A 6 -6.46 1.08 -4.56
CA MET A 6 -7.66 1.87 -4.90
C MET A 6 -8.42 1.33 -6.13
N ASP A 7 -8.00 0.21 -6.71
CA ASP A 7 -8.66 -0.42 -7.86
C ASP A 7 -10.17 -0.60 -7.59
N ALA A 8 -10.98 -0.20 -8.57
CA ALA A 8 -12.44 -0.21 -8.45
C ALA A 8 -13.04 -1.62 -8.28
N ARG A 9 -12.28 -2.67 -8.61
CA ARG A 9 -12.66 -4.08 -8.45
C ARG A 9 -12.37 -4.59 -7.03
N VAL A 10 -11.63 -3.83 -6.22
CA VAL A 10 -11.17 -4.21 -4.88
C VAL A 10 -11.99 -3.50 -3.82
N SER A 11 -12.47 -4.24 -2.83
CA SER A 11 -13.16 -3.71 -1.64
C SER A 11 -12.69 -4.48 -0.41
N PRO A 12 -11.82 -3.87 0.43
CA PRO A 12 -11.36 -4.45 1.69
C PRO A 12 -12.47 -5.00 2.57
N GLU A 13 -13.59 -4.30 2.60
CA GLU A 13 -14.76 -4.65 3.38
C GLU A 13 -15.37 -5.98 2.90
N LYS A 14 -15.35 -6.25 1.59
CA LYS A 14 -15.93 -7.47 1.02
C LYS A 14 -15.03 -8.69 1.17
N TYR A 15 -13.74 -8.58 0.86
CA TYR A 15 -12.85 -9.76 0.86
C TYR A 15 -12.32 -10.11 2.26
N LEU A 16 -12.47 -9.23 3.26
CA LEU A 16 -12.18 -9.51 4.67
C LEU A 16 -13.44 -9.59 5.55
N ASP A 17 -14.63 -9.46 4.97
CA ASP A 17 -15.92 -9.47 5.70
C ASP A 17 -15.97 -8.47 6.87
N LEU A 18 -15.56 -7.23 6.59
CA LEU A 18 -15.48 -6.17 7.61
C LEU A 18 -16.79 -5.39 7.72
N ASN A 19 -17.18 -5.10 8.95
CA ASN A 19 -18.27 -4.18 9.29
C ASN A 19 -17.75 -2.77 9.52
N LEU A 20 -18.69 -1.81 9.54
CA LEU A 20 -18.38 -0.43 9.90
C LEU A 20 -17.80 -0.36 11.31
N GLY A 21 -16.58 0.16 11.42
CA GLY A 21 -15.87 0.31 12.68
C GLY A 21 -14.78 -0.74 12.94
N ASP A 22 -14.72 -1.82 12.13
CA ASP A 22 -13.80 -2.93 12.38
C ASP A 22 -12.32 -2.58 12.12
N ALA A 23 -12.05 -1.74 11.10
CA ALA A 23 -10.69 -1.41 10.74
C ALA A 23 -10.55 -0.02 10.12
N PHE A 24 -9.39 0.61 10.38
CA PHE A 24 -8.88 1.66 9.52
C PHE A 24 -8.49 1.07 8.16
N VAL A 25 -8.90 1.70 7.07
CA VAL A 25 -8.61 1.29 5.70
C VAL A 25 -7.93 2.45 4.96
N TYR A 26 -6.72 2.22 4.48
CA TYR A 26 -6.00 3.15 3.60
C TYR A 26 -5.93 2.56 2.19
N ARG A 27 -6.21 3.40 1.18
CA ARG A 27 -6.19 3.02 -0.23
C ARG A 27 -5.50 4.06 -1.10
N ASP A 28 -4.61 3.62 -1.96
CA ASP A 28 -3.97 4.43 -3.01
C ASP A 28 -3.61 3.57 -4.24
N GLY A 29 -2.90 4.17 -5.20
CA GLY A 29 -2.40 3.46 -6.37
C GLY A 29 -1.45 2.33 -5.98
N GLY A 30 -1.94 1.10 -6.01
CA GLY A 30 -1.16 -0.11 -5.71
C GLY A 30 -1.15 -0.55 -4.25
N GLY A 31 -1.74 0.22 -3.32
CA GLY A 31 -1.72 -0.11 -1.89
C GLY A 31 -0.30 -0.03 -1.35
N SER A 32 0.29 1.16 -1.44
CA SER A 32 1.69 1.40 -1.11
C SER A 32 1.90 1.56 0.40
N ALA A 33 2.78 0.74 0.99
CA ALA A 33 3.19 0.93 2.38
C ALA A 33 3.94 2.25 2.59
N THR A 34 4.74 2.68 1.61
CA THR A 34 5.45 3.98 1.66
C THR A 34 4.48 5.15 1.54
N GLY A 35 3.42 5.04 0.73
CA GLY A 35 2.33 6.02 0.70
C GLY A 35 1.59 6.10 2.03
N ALA A 36 1.32 4.94 2.65
CA ALA A 36 0.58 4.84 3.89
C ALA A 36 1.36 5.27 5.15
N ILE A 37 2.70 5.28 5.12
CA ILE A 37 3.55 5.33 6.33
C ILE A 37 3.23 6.48 7.27
N ARG A 38 2.96 7.69 6.74
CA ARG A 38 2.63 8.86 7.55
C ARG A 38 1.37 8.61 8.39
N SER A 39 0.35 8.00 7.80
CA SER A 39 -0.91 7.68 8.47
C SER A 39 -0.76 6.52 9.45
N ILE A 40 0.04 5.50 9.09
CA ILE A 40 0.33 4.36 9.97
C ILE A 40 1.03 4.84 11.24
N VAL A 41 2.13 5.60 11.11
CA VAL A 41 2.89 6.14 12.26
C VAL A 41 2.00 6.99 13.15
N ALA A 42 1.20 7.89 12.55
CA ALA A 42 0.31 8.75 13.32
C ALA A 42 -0.74 7.95 14.12
N ILE A 43 -1.44 7.01 13.49
CA ILE A 43 -2.48 6.23 14.18
C ILE A 43 -1.86 5.28 15.21
N ASP A 44 -0.77 4.58 14.87
CA ASP A 44 -0.11 3.67 15.81
C ASP A 44 0.39 4.40 17.07
N SER A 45 0.86 5.64 16.94
CA SER A 45 1.33 6.44 18.08
C SER A 45 0.24 6.83 19.08
N VAL A 46 -1.03 6.83 18.67
CA VAL A 46 -2.17 7.28 19.50
C VAL A 46 -3.05 6.10 19.91
N VAL A 47 -3.38 5.23 18.97
CA VAL A 47 -4.39 4.17 19.13
C VAL A 47 -3.74 2.81 19.36
N GLN A 48 -2.44 2.66 19.07
CA GLN A 48 -1.71 1.40 19.19
C GLN A 48 -2.37 0.28 18.38
N LEU A 49 -2.21 0.32 17.06
CA LEU A 49 -2.79 -0.67 16.15
C LEU A 49 -2.38 -2.10 16.54
N GLU A 50 -3.31 -3.04 16.42
CA GLU A 50 -3.03 -4.46 16.70
C GLU A 50 -2.25 -5.13 15.57
N SER A 51 -2.57 -4.79 14.33
CA SER A 51 -1.99 -5.41 13.13
C SER A 51 -2.00 -4.48 11.92
N LEU A 52 -1.09 -4.74 10.98
CA LEU A 52 -1.10 -4.22 9.62
C LEU A 52 -1.36 -5.35 8.65
N ILE A 53 -2.36 -5.17 7.78
CA ILE A 53 -2.70 -6.12 6.74
C ILE A 53 -2.54 -5.42 5.40
N LEU A 54 -1.47 -5.73 4.68
CA LEU A 54 -1.22 -5.27 3.34
C LEU A 54 -1.86 -6.24 2.36
N VAL A 55 -2.79 -5.76 1.53
CA VAL A 55 -3.45 -6.58 0.50
C VAL A 55 -3.28 -5.91 -0.85
N ARG A 56 -2.48 -6.53 -1.70
CA ARG A 56 -2.43 -6.20 -3.14
C ARG A 56 -3.22 -7.22 -3.93
N HIS A 57 -3.35 -7.01 -5.24
CA HIS A 57 -4.16 -7.89 -6.06
C HIS A 57 -3.50 -8.23 -7.39
N LYS A 58 -3.92 -9.37 -7.94
CA LYS A 58 -3.56 -9.79 -9.29
C LYS A 58 -4.13 -8.84 -10.34
N ASP A 59 -3.45 -8.74 -11.48
CA ASP A 59 -3.87 -7.90 -12.61
C ASP A 59 -3.98 -6.43 -12.21
N CYS A 60 -3.00 -5.94 -11.45
CA CYS A 60 -2.97 -4.56 -11.00
C CYS A 60 -2.47 -3.61 -12.09
N GLY A 61 -3.27 -2.59 -12.40
CA GLY A 61 -2.94 -1.58 -13.42
C GLY A 61 -1.73 -0.71 -13.08
N VAL A 62 -1.20 -0.81 -11.86
CA VAL A 62 0.03 -0.11 -11.46
C VAL A 62 1.30 -0.92 -11.69
N ILE A 63 1.21 -2.19 -12.11
CA ILE A 63 2.40 -2.97 -12.46
C ILE A 63 3.14 -2.28 -13.63
N GLY A 64 4.45 -2.09 -13.46
CA GLY A 64 5.28 -1.29 -14.36
C GLY A 64 5.20 0.22 -14.12
N TRP A 65 4.52 0.69 -13.06
CA TRP A 65 4.71 2.04 -12.56
C TRP A 65 6.15 2.24 -12.11
N ASP A 66 6.66 3.39 -12.50
CA ASP A 66 8.01 3.83 -12.19
C ASP A 66 7.97 5.34 -12.06
N ASP A 67 8.56 5.84 -10.98
CA ASP A 67 8.61 7.25 -10.66
C ASP A 67 9.14 8.07 -11.84
N GLU A 68 10.21 7.60 -12.51
CA GLU A 68 10.82 8.31 -13.63
C GLU A 68 9.84 8.49 -14.80
N LYS A 69 9.10 7.43 -15.15
CA LYS A 69 8.09 7.46 -16.21
C LYS A 69 6.98 8.45 -15.88
N ILE A 70 6.48 8.45 -14.64
CA ILE A 70 5.42 9.35 -14.21
C ILE A 70 5.92 10.80 -14.19
N ARG A 71 7.11 11.06 -13.61
CA ARG A 71 7.72 12.39 -13.60
C ARG A 71 7.91 12.92 -15.02
N LYS A 72 8.39 12.11 -15.97
CA LYS A 72 8.52 12.50 -17.39
C LYS A 72 7.18 12.93 -18.01
N ILE A 73 6.10 12.19 -17.75
CA ILE A 73 4.75 12.54 -18.23
C ILE A 73 4.28 13.85 -17.60
N LEU A 74 4.50 14.03 -16.29
CA LEU A 74 4.09 15.23 -15.56
C LEU A 74 4.88 16.46 -16.01
N SER A 75 6.19 16.35 -16.20
CA SER A 75 7.03 17.47 -16.66
C SER A 75 6.66 17.91 -18.07
N ALA A 76 6.20 17.00 -18.93
CA ALA A 76 5.66 17.38 -20.24
C ALA A 76 4.31 18.12 -20.15
N ARG A 77 3.49 17.79 -19.14
CA ARG A 77 2.17 18.40 -18.92
C ARG A 77 2.23 19.72 -18.16
N ALA A 78 3.18 19.84 -17.23
CA ALA A 78 3.34 20.96 -16.30
C ALA A 78 4.83 21.31 -16.15
N PRO A 79 5.46 21.86 -17.20
CA PRO A 79 6.91 22.13 -17.22
C PRO A 79 7.36 23.10 -16.12
N ASP A 80 6.50 24.05 -15.72
CA ASP A 80 6.82 25.05 -14.70
C ASP A 80 6.75 24.51 -13.25
N ARG A 81 6.47 23.21 -13.07
CA ARG A 81 6.33 22.57 -11.74
C ARG A 81 7.37 21.49 -11.46
N ALA A 82 8.53 21.54 -12.13
CA ALA A 82 9.59 20.53 -12.02
C ALA A 82 9.99 20.22 -10.56
N GLU A 83 10.26 21.23 -9.73
CA GLU A 83 10.66 21.02 -8.33
C GLU A 83 9.62 20.27 -7.49
N GLU A 84 8.34 20.47 -7.79
CA GLU A 84 7.26 19.80 -7.08
C GLU A 84 7.13 18.35 -7.54
N ILE A 85 7.20 18.12 -8.85
CA ILE A 85 7.16 16.78 -9.46
C ILE A 85 8.32 15.91 -8.94
N ASP A 86 9.51 16.49 -8.77
CA ASP A 86 10.69 15.79 -8.26
C ASP A 86 10.56 15.37 -6.78
N LYS A 87 9.78 16.13 -5.99
CA LYS A 87 9.49 15.81 -4.58
C LYS A 87 8.39 14.77 -4.40
N MET A 88 7.65 14.45 -5.47
CA MET A 88 6.60 13.43 -5.41
C MET A 88 7.20 12.02 -5.53
N THR A 89 6.66 11.11 -4.71
CA THR A 89 6.95 9.67 -4.77
C THR A 89 5.66 8.95 -5.16
N PHE A 90 5.71 8.17 -6.24
CA PHE A 90 4.54 7.43 -6.75
C PHE A 90 4.67 5.93 -6.47
N GLY A 91 5.90 5.45 -6.27
CA GLY A 91 6.20 4.06 -5.95
C GLY A 91 6.59 3.26 -7.20
N LYS A 92 7.27 2.14 -6.95
CA LYS A 92 7.75 1.23 -7.98
C LYS A 92 7.15 -0.15 -7.78
N PHE A 93 6.45 -0.63 -8.79
CA PHE A 93 5.67 -1.86 -8.73
C PHE A 93 6.12 -2.78 -9.86
N LYS A 94 6.98 -3.75 -9.56
CA LYS A 94 7.58 -4.61 -10.59
C LYS A 94 6.83 -5.91 -10.77
N GLU A 95 6.57 -6.59 -9.66
CA GLU A 95 5.98 -7.92 -9.60
C GLU A 95 5.10 -7.97 -8.34
N GLU A 96 3.99 -8.69 -8.41
CA GLU A 96 2.91 -8.63 -7.43
C GLU A 96 3.37 -9.15 -6.06
N GLU A 97 3.95 -10.35 -6.00
CA GLU A 97 4.40 -10.93 -4.73
C GLU A 97 5.62 -10.23 -4.16
N GLN A 98 6.62 -9.94 -5.00
CA GLN A 98 7.85 -9.32 -4.55
C GLN A 98 7.58 -7.93 -3.98
N SER A 99 6.70 -7.14 -4.61
CA SER A 99 6.39 -5.82 -4.07
C SER A 99 5.55 -5.88 -2.77
N ILE A 100 4.82 -6.98 -2.50
CA ILE A 100 4.23 -7.23 -1.16
C ILE A 100 5.36 -7.50 -0.14
N LYS A 101 6.32 -8.37 -0.47
CA LYS A 101 7.45 -8.71 0.41
C LYS A 101 8.29 -7.47 0.74
N ASP A 102 8.56 -6.63 -0.27
CA ASP A 102 9.33 -5.39 -0.12
C ASP A 102 8.61 -4.41 0.83
N ASP A 103 7.30 -4.24 0.68
CA ASP A 103 6.49 -3.36 1.53
C ASP A 103 6.38 -3.89 2.97
N VAL A 104 6.21 -5.21 3.15
CA VAL A 104 6.23 -5.82 4.48
C VAL A 104 7.60 -5.66 5.13
N ALA A 105 8.69 -5.87 4.39
CA ALA A 105 10.05 -5.61 4.88
C ALA A 105 10.23 -4.12 5.27
N PHE A 106 9.72 -3.20 4.45
CA PHE A 106 9.75 -1.77 4.75
C PHE A 106 9.04 -1.45 6.07
N LEU A 107 7.84 -1.99 6.30
CA LEU A 107 7.10 -1.76 7.55
C LEU A 107 7.77 -2.43 8.75
N THR A 108 8.20 -3.69 8.61
CA THR A 108 8.78 -4.48 9.71
C THR A 108 10.20 -4.08 10.10
N THR A 109 10.88 -3.27 9.29
CA THR A 109 12.18 -2.67 9.62
C THR A 109 12.08 -1.21 10.07
N ASN A 110 10.91 -0.58 9.96
CA ASN A 110 10.73 0.83 10.27
C ASN A 110 10.67 1.11 11.79
N THR A 111 11.69 1.75 12.34
CA THR A 111 11.80 2.03 13.78
C THR A 111 10.80 3.07 14.31
N LEU A 112 10.07 3.76 13.43
CA LEU A 112 8.98 4.66 13.83
C LEU A 112 7.70 3.91 14.25
N LEU A 113 7.58 2.63 13.91
CA LEU A 113 6.46 1.78 14.35
C LEU A 113 6.79 1.09 15.66
N ARG A 114 5.79 0.78 16.48
CA ARG A 114 6.02 -0.04 17.69
C ARG A 114 6.46 -1.46 17.30
N LYS A 115 7.24 -2.12 18.16
CA LYS A 115 7.74 -3.47 17.89
C LYS A 115 6.58 -4.45 17.67
N GLU A 116 5.55 -4.36 18.48
CA GLU A 116 4.37 -5.21 18.44
C GLU A 116 3.64 -5.09 17.08
N LEU A 117 3.52 -3.87 16.55
CA LEU A 117 2.89 -3.66 15.25
C LEU A 117 3.75 -4.24 14.11
N ARG A 118 5.07 -4.09 14.19
CA ARG A 118 6.00 -4.70 13.22
C ARG A 118 5.89 -6.23 13.24
N ASP A 119 5.85 -6.83 14.41
CA ASP A 119 5.70 -8.28 14.53
C ASP A 119 4.34 -8.79 14.00
N ASN A 120 3.31 -7.93 14.03
CA ASN A 120 1.96 -8.20 13.52
C ASN A 120 1.67 -7.54 12.17
N THR A 121 2.64 -7.52 11.27
CA THR A 121 2.47 -7.03 9.89
C THR A 121 2.45 -8.20 8.91
N PHE A 122 1.42 -8.26 8.06
CA PHE A 122 1.18 -9.36 7.13
C PHE A 122 0.89 -8.86 5.72
N GLY A 123 1.34 -9.61 4.72
CA GLY A 123 1.16 -9.32 3.30
C GLY A 123 0.35 -10.41 2.58
N TYR A 124 -0.64 -10.00 1.80
CA TYR A 124 -1.53 -10.89 1.05
C TYR A 124 -1.70 -10.45 -0.40
N LEU A 125 -1.95 -11.45 -1.26
CA LEU A 125 -2.31 -11.27 -2.66
C LEU A 125 -3.76 -11.71 -2.88
N LEU A 126 -4.59 -10.79 -3.35
CA LEU A 126 -5.98 -11.01 -3.74
C LEU A 126 -6.08 -11.42 -5.20
N ASP A 127 -6.72 -12.55 -5.48
CA ASP A 127 -7.20 -12.87 -6.81
C ASP A 127 -8.58 -12.24 -7.02
N ILE A 128 -8.64 -11.13 -7.75
CA ILE A 128 -9.91 -10.40 -8.00
C ILE A 128 -10.93 -11.18 -8.82
N LYS A 129 -10.55 -12.29 -9.48
CA LYS A 129 -11.49 -13.14 -10.22
C LYS A 129 -12.20 -14.13 -9.32
N THR A 130 -11.51 -14.64 -8.29
CA THR A 130 -12.05 -15.66 -7.38
C THR A 130 -12.46 -15.10 -6.02
N GLY A 131 -11.92 -13.94 -5.63
CA GLY A 131 -12.09 -13.34 -4.31
C GLY A 131 -11.16 -13.93 -3.23
N LEU A 132 -10.32 -14.90 -3.58
CA LEU A 132 -9.41 -15.55 -2.63
C LEU A 132 -8.20 -14.66 -2.31
N ILE A 133 -7.81 -14.63 -1.03
CA ILE A 133 -6.57 -13.99 -0.58
C ILE A 133 -5.56 -15.06 -0.16
N GLU A 134 -4.32 -14.91 -0.63
CA GLU A 134 -3.22 -15.82 -0.33
C GLU A 134 -2.14 -15.06 0.45
N LYS A 135 -1.62 -15.66 1.52
CA LYS A 135 -0.55 -15.04 2.32
C LYS A 135 0.77 -15.12 1.56
N VAL A 136 1.48 -14.01 1.50
CA VAL A 136 2.77 -13.86 0.80
C VAL A 136 3.92 -13.58 1.78
N ALA A 137 3.67 -12.80 2.84
CA ALA A 137 4.63 -12.44 3.87
C ALA A 137 3.96 -12.37 5.25
#